data_AF-A0A950DX11-F1
#
_entry.id   AF-A0A950DX11-F1
#
_cell.length_a   1.000
_cell.length_b   1.000
_cell.length_c   1.000
_cell.angle_alpha   90.00
_cell.angle_beta   90.00
_cell.angle_gamma   90.00
#
_symmetry.space_group_name_H-M   'P 1'
#
loop_
_entity.id
_entity.type
_entity.pdbx_description
1 polymer ?
#
loop_
_entity_poly.entity_id
_entity_poly.type
_entity_poly.pdbx_seq_one_letter_code
_entity_poly.pdbx_strand_id
1 'polypeptide(L)'
;MDQLLAHDRSRVLPAVAAEARAHGNEMAGVSPAGRLGSVQVPVLLLHGAADNVIPPSETLWLASELPPAARRAVLISPAISHVEIKGPGFMDRLRLVNWMQVLLHTADSSPHGRSVFS
;
A
#
# COMPACT_ATOMS: atom_id res chain seq x y z
N MET A 1 2.81 25.89 15.37
CA MET A 1 1.75 24.88 15.23
C MET A 1 0.48 25.45 14.59
N ASP A 2 0.17 26.74 14.75
CA ASP A 2 -0.99 27.38 14.11
C ASP A 2 -0.96 27.46 12.57
N GLN A 3 0.23 27.38 11.95
CA GLN A 3 0.39 27.57 10.50
C GLN A 3 0.09 26.32 9.66
N LEU A 4 0.21 25.12 10.23
CA LEU A 4 -0.12 23.87 9.54
C LEU A 4 -1.66 23.73 9.32
N LEU A 5 -2.44 24.42 10.16
CA LEU A 5 -3.90 24.41 10.15
C LEU A 5 -4.50 25.29 9.03
N ALA A 6 -3.73 26.23 8.48
CA ALA A 6 -4.20 27.18 7.47
C ALA A 6 -4.16 26.66 6.01
N HIS A 7 -3.74 25.41 5.77
CA HIS A 7 -3.65 24.80 4.44
C HIS A 7 -2.82 25.58 3.39
N ASP A 8 -2.02 26.57 3.78
CA ASP A 8 -1.13 27.30 2.86
C ASP A 8 0.15 26.47 2.59
N ARG A 9 -0.03 25.41 1.79
CA ARG A 9 1.02 24.47 1.37
C ARG A 9 2.19 25.18 0.69
N SER A 10 1.94 26.33 0.04
CA SER A 10 2.95 27.08 -0.72
C SER A 10 4.15 27.53 0.13
N ARG A 11 3.93 27.77 1.43
CA ARG A 11 4.96 28.25 2.37
C ARG A 11 5.72 27.13 3.05
N VAL A 12 5.11 25.95 3.17
CA VAL A 12 5.70 24.78 3.88
C VAL A 12 6.47 23.87 2.92
N LEU A 13 6.03 23.79 1.66
CA LEU A 13 6.67 22.97 0.63
C LEU A 13 8.18 23.20 0.46
N PRO A 14 8.71 24.44 0.45
CA PRO A 14 10.15 24.66 0.31
C PRO A 14 10.96 24.08 1.48
N ALA A 15 10.45 24.22 2.71
CA ALA A 15 11.10 23.69 3.91
C ALA A 15 11.06 22.16 3.94
N VAL A 16 9.89 21.56 3.65
CA VAL A 16 9.75 20.10 3.56
C VAL A 16 10.64 19.52 2.46
N ALA A 17 10.73 20.18 1.30
CA ALA A 17 11.62 19.77 0.23
C ALA A 17 13.10 19.93 0.60
N ALA A 18 13.47 20.93 1.40
CA ALA A 18 14.83 21.09 1.90
C ALA A 18 15.20 19.96 2.87
N GLU A 19 14.32 19.64 3.82
CA GLU A 19 14.51 18.52 4.75
C GLU A 19 14.58 17.17 4.03
N ALA A 20 13.68 16.91 3.09
CA ALA A 20 13.70 15.68 2.29
C ALA A 20 15.00 15.52 1.49
N ARG A 21 15.60 16.62 1.02
CA ARG A 21 16.91 16.59 0.37
C ARG A 21 18.03 16.34 1.38
N ALA A 22 17.98 16.99 2.54
CA ALA A 22 18.98 16.83 3.59
C ALA A 22 19.07 15.37 4.08
N HIS A 23 17.91 14.71 4.21
CA HIS A 23 17.79 13.31 4.62
C HIS A 23 17.68 12.31 3.45
N GLY A 24 17.96 12.74 2.23
CA GLY A 24 17.72 11.94 1.01
C GLY A 24 18.44 10.58 1.02
N ASN A 25 19.65 10.52 1.56
CA ASN A 25 20.42 9.26 1.63
C ASN A 25 19.79 8.26 2.62
N GLU A 26 19.32 8.73 3.78
CA GLU A 26 18.65 7.91 4.78
C GLU A 26 17.32 7.38 4.24
N MET A 27 16.55 8.25 3.58
CA MET A 27 15.30 7.89 2.90
C MET A 27 15.54 6.88 1.77
N ALA A 28 16.59 7.08 0.97
CA ALA A 28 16.98 6.12 -0.07
C ALA A 28 17.39 4.76 0.52
N GLY A 29 17.93 4.73 1.74
CA GLY A 29 18.26 3.49 2.44
C GLY A 29 17.04 2.61 2.69
N VAL A 30 15.90 3.19 3.04
CA VAL A 30 14.67 2.45 3.39
C VAL A 30 13.64 2.38 2.26
N SER A 31 13.83 3.13 1.18
CA SER A 31 12.90 3.13 0.05
C SER A 31 12.89 1.77 -0.67
N PRO A 32 11.71 1.21 -0.99
CA PRO A 32 11.61 0.00 -1.82
C PRO A 32 11.91 0.27 -3.31
N ALA A 33 12.07 1.53 -3.72
CA ALA A 33 12.16 1.92 -5.11
C ALA A 33 13.32 1.26 -5.85
N GLY A 34 13.03 0.66 -7.00
CA GLY A 34 14.01 -0.03 -7.85
C GLY A 34 14.55 -1.33 -7.25
N ARG A 35 14.02 -1.79 -6.10
CA ARG A 35 14.52 -2.98 -5.39
C ARG A 35 13.56 -4.16 -5.44
N LEU A 36 12.33 -3.96 -5.91
CA LEU A 36 11.29 -5.01 -5.88
C LEU A 36 11.49 -6.11 -6.93
N GLY A 37 12.32 -5.87 -7.95
CA GLY A 37 12.57 -6.83 -9.03
C GLY A 37 13.21 -8.16 -8.58
N SER A 38 13.84 -8.21 -7.41
CA SER A 38 14.44 -9.43 -6.86
C SER A 38 13.54 -10.18 -5.88
N VAL A 39 12.31 -9.72 -5.65
CA VAL A 39 11.36 -10.37 -4.73
C VAL A 39 10.90 -11.70 -5.35
N GLN A 40 11.16 -12.80 -4.63
CA GLN A 40 10.79 -14.16 -5.07
C GLN A 40 9.61 -14.75 -4.30
N VAL A 41 9.21 -14.11 -3.19
CA VAL A 41 8.07 -14.54 -2.40
C VAL A 41 6.76 -14.02 -3.01
N PRO A 42 5.64 -14.76 -2.85
CA PRO A 42 4.33 -14.25 -3.23
C PRO A 42 3.98 -12.95 -2.50
N VAL A 43 3.57 -11.92 -3.27
CA VAL A 43 3.15 -10.61 -2.75
C VAL A 43 1.71 -10.34 -3.13
N LEU A 44 0.92 -9.92 -2.16
CA LEU A 44 -0.42 -9.41 -2.33
C LEU A 44 -0.46 -7.95 -1.87
N LEU A 45 -1.02 -7.06 -2.68
CA LEU A 45 -1.16 -5.65 -2.38
C LEU A 45 -2.64 -5.32 -2.14
N LEU A 46 -2.91 -4.55 -1.09
CA LEU A 46 -4.24 -4.09 -0.71
C LEU A 46 -4.16 -2.63 -0.30
N HIS A 47 -5.07 -1.81 -0.83
CA HIS A 47 -5.12 -0.38 -0.53
C HIS A 47 -6.57 0.09 -0.41
N GLY A 48 -6.82 1.06 0.46
CA GLY A 48 -8.13 1.69 0.60
C GLY A 48 -8.36 2.74 -0.48
N ALA A 49 -9.46 2.64 -1.22
CA ALA A 49 -9.72 3.59 -2.32
C ALA A 49 -9.96 5.03 -1.82
N ALA A 50 -10.37 5.18 -0.56
CA ALA A 50 -10.60 6.45 0.10
C ALA A 50 -9.55 6.75 1.18
N ASP A 51 -8.35 6.18 1.05
CA ASP A 51 -7.19 6.65 1.82
C ASP A 51 -6.84 8.07 1.34
N ASN A 52 -7.04 9.04 2.23
CA ASN A 52 -6.79 10.46 1.99
C ASN A 52 -5.38 10.89 2.45
N VAL A 53 -4.62 9.97 3.03
CA VAL A 53 -3.26 10.21 3.54
C VAL A 53 -2.23 9.63 2.57
N ILE A 54 -2.40 8.38 2.13
CA ILE A 54 -1.51 7.71 1.18
C ILE A 54 -2.28 7.46 -0.12
N PRO A 55 -1.84 8.02 -1.26
CA PRO A 55 -2.57 7.86 -2.50
C PRO A 55 -2.45 6.42 -3.06
N PRO A 56 -3.50 5.92 -3.74
CA PRO A 56 -3.47 4.59 -4.35
C PRO A 56 -2.40 4.42 -5.43
N SER A 57 -1.85 5.52 -5.95
CA SER A 57 -0.71 5.51 -6.88
C SER A 57 0.51 4.81 -6.31
N GLU A 58 0.74 4.87 -4.99
CA GLU A 58 1.83 4.14 -4.33
C GLU A 58 1.69 2.63 -4.52
N THR A 59 0.47 2.11 -4.38
CA THR A 59 0.20 0.68 -4.58
C THR A 59 0.35 0.27 -6.04
N LEU A 60 -0.06 1.13 -6.98
CA LEU A 60 0.10 0.88 -8.40
C LEU A 60 1.58 0.91 -8.83
N TRP A 61 2.37 1.80 -8.23
CA TRP A 61 3.80 1.87 -8.45
C TRP A 61 4.53 0.64 -7.87
N LEU A 62 4.24 0.24 -6.63
CA LEU A 62 4.78 -1.00 -6.06
C LEU A 62 4.39 -2.21 -6.93
N ALA A 63 3.14 -2.25 -7.40
CA ALA A 63 2.69 -3.29 -8.30
C ALA A 63 3.54 -3.30 -9.58
N SER A 64 3.80 -2.16 -10.23
CA SER A 64 4.54 -2.13 -11.49
C SER A 64 5.99 -2.63 -11.37
N GLU A 65 6.64 -2.42 -10.23
CA GLU A 65 8.03 -2.88 -10.00
C GLU A 65 8.13 -4.36 -9.57
N LEU A 66 7.06 -4.97 -9.07
CA LEU A 66 7.06 -6.38 -8.68
C LEU A 66 7.15 -7.30 -9.89
N PRO A 67 7.98 -8.37 -9.84
CA PRO A 67 7.99 -9.42 -10.85
C PRO A 67 6.59 -10.02 -11.05
N PRO A 68 6.14 -10.27 -12.30
CA PRO A 68 4.82 -10.87 -12.55
C PRO A 68 4.61 -12.20 -11.83
N ALA A 69 5.67 -13.00 -11.65
CA ALA A 69 5.61 -14.28 -10.94
C ALA A 69 5.42 -14.15 -9.42
N ALA A 70 5.87 -13.02 -8.84
CA ALA A 70 5.73 -12.74 -7.42
C ALA A 70 4.38 -12.07 -7.09
N ARG A 71 3.82 -11.29 -8.01
CA ARG A 71 2.58 -10.52 -7.81
C ARG A 71 1.33 -11.39 -7.92
N ARG A 72 0.71 -11.72 -6.79
CA ARG A 72 -0.47 -12.61 -6.74
C ARG A 72 -1.81 -11.89 -6.83
N ALA A 73 -1.92 -10.72 -6.20
CA ALA A 73 -3.13 -9.91 -6.24
C ALA A 73 -2.81 -8.45 -5.95
N VAL A 74 -3.57 -7.55 -6.57
CA VAL A 74 -3.56 -6.11 -6.29
C VAL A 74 -5.01 -5.66 -6.22
N LEU A 75 -5.43 -5.11 -5.07
CA LEU A 75 -6.79 -4.60 -4.90
C LEU A 75 -6.76 -3.20 -4.27
N ILE A 76 -7.37 -2.25 -4.96
CA ILE A 76 -7.75 -0.95 -4.40
C ILE A 76 -9.24 -1.03 -4.09
N SER A 77 -9.61 -0.99 -2.81
CA SER A 77 -10.95 -1.33 -2.34
C SER A 77 -11.68 -0.14 -1.74
N PRO A 78 -12.88 0.22 -2.22
CA PRO A 78 -13.77 1.18 -1.56
C PRO A 78 -14.28 0.69 -0.20
N ALA A 79 -14.18 -0.61 0.08
CA ALA A 79 -14.59 -1.19 1.36
C ALA A 79 -13.61 -0.91 2.50
N ILE A 80 -12.43 -0.36 2.20
CA ILE A 80 -11.41 0.04 3.16
C ILE A 80 -11.30 1.56 3.05
N SER A 81 -12.00 2.28 3.92
CA SER A 81 -11.98 3.74 3.98
C SER A 81 -11.81 4.24 5.41
N HIS A 82 -11.20 5.41 5.56
CA HIS A 82 -11.19 6.14 6.82
C HIS A 82 -12.50 6.94 6.90
N VAL A 83 -13.51 6.37 7.55
CA VAL A 83 -14.77 7.02 7.97
C VAL A 83 -15.52 7.74 6.82
N GLU A 84 -16.35 7.01 6.07
CA GLU A 84 -17.38 7.62 5.19
C GLU A 84 -18.79 7.07 5.44
N ILE A 85 -19.78 7.94 5.20
CA ILE A 85 -21.22 7.79 5.53
C ILE A 85 -21.95 6.81 4.58
N LYS A 86 -21.38 6.48 3.42
CA LYS A 86 -21.91 5.45 2.52
C LYS A 86 -20.99 4.23 2.54
N GLY A 87 -21.53 3.11 3.02
CA GLY A 87 -20.82 1.83 3.03
C GLY A 87 -20.56 1.28 1.62
N PRO A 88 -19.60 0.34 1.48
CA PRO A 88 -19.22 -0.23 0.19
C PRO A 88 -20.38 -0.95 -0.50
N GLY A 89 -20.38 -0.92 -1.84
CA GLY A 89 -21.33 -1.69 -2.63
C GLY A 89 -21.16 -3.20 -2.43
N PHE A 90 -22.17 -3.98 -2.83
CA PHE A 90 -22.09 -5.46 -2.77
C PHE A 90 -20.87 -6.00 -3.52
N MET A 91 -20.61 -5.46 -4.73
CA MET A 91 -19.47 -5.87 -5.56
C MET A 91 -18.12 -5.56 -4.92
N ASP A 92 -17.99 -4.45 -4.18
CA ASP A 92 -16.75 -4.09 -3.51
C ASP A 92 -16.43 -5.07 -2.38
N ARG A 93 -17.48 -5.50 -1.63
CA ARG A 93 -17.35 -6.54 -0.61
C ARG A 93 -16.95 -7.87 -1.22
N LEU A 94 -17.57 -8.25 -2.34
CA LEU A 94 -17.24 -9.49 -3.04
C LEU A 94 -15.79 -9.50 -3.55
N ARG A 95 -15.31 -8.37 -4.11
CA ARG A 95 -13.90 -8.20 -4.51
C ARG A 95 -12.94 -8.35 -3.33
N LEU A 96 -13.29 -7.79 -2.17
CA LEU A 96 -12.50 -7.93 -0.95
C LEU A 96 -12.46 -9.38 -0.45
N VAL A 97 -13.60 -10.07 -0.41
CA VAL A 97 -13.67 -11.49 -0.01
C VAL A 97 -12.84 -12.35 -0.96
N ASN A 98 -12.94 -12.14 -2.28
CA ASN A 98 -12.12 -12.85 -3.26
C ASN A 98 -10.62 -12.60 -3.02
N TRP A 99 -10.22 -11.36 -2.70
CA TRP A 99 -8.83 -11.06 -2.35
C TRP A 99 -8.38 -11.78 -1.07
N MET A 100 -9.23 -11.82 -0.02
CA MET A 100 -8.94 -12.57 1.20
C MET A 100 -8.80 -14.07 0.95
N GLN A 101 -9.59 -14.63 0.04
CA GLN A 101 -9.44 -16.02 -0.38
C GLN A 101 -8.06 -16.28 -1.01
N VAL A 102 -7.58 -15.37 -1.87
CA VAL A 102 -6.22 -15.49 -2.45
C VAL A 102 -5.15 -15.39 -1.35
N LEU A 103 -5.34 -14.51 -0.36
CA LEU A 103 -4.44 -14.40 0.79
C LEU A 103 -4.33 -15.73 1.55
N LEU A 104 -5.47 -16.31 1.94
CA LEU A 104 -5.52 -17.56 2.70
C LEU A 104 -4.89 -18.72 1.93
N HIS A 105 -5.24 -18.89 0.65
CA HIS A 105 -4.63 -19.93 -0.19
C HIS A 105 -3.13 -19.74 -0.37
N THR A 106 -2.66 -18.50 -0.48
CA THR A 106 -1.22 -18.20 -0.59
C THR A 106 -0.49 -18.54 0.72
N ALA A 107 -1.11 -18.26 1.87
CA ALA A 107 -0.55 -18.58 3.18
C ALA A 107 -0.47 -20.11 3.39
N ASP A 108 -1.53 -20.85 3.05
CA ASP A 108 -1.58 -22.31 3.18
C ASP A 108 -0.57 -23.02 2.27
N SER A 109 -0.33 -22.48 1.09
CA SER A 109 0.63 -23.03 0.11
C SER A 109 2.08 -22.67 0.42
N SER A 110 2.33 -21.82 1.43
CA SER A 110 3.67 -21.44 1.84
C SER A 110 4.32 -22.57 2.65
N PRO A 111 5.60 -22.92 2.40
CA PRO A 111 6.32 -23.95 3.14
C PRO A 111 6.34 -23.76 4.67
N HIS A 112 6.12 -22.52 5.13
CA HIS A 112 6.13 -22.15 6.55
C HIS A 112 4.72 -22.06 7.19
N GLY A 113 3.63 -22.23 6.42
CA GLY A 113 2.26 -22.01 6.88
C GLY A 113 1.68 -23.09 7.82
N ARG A 114 2.31 -24.26 7.91
CA ARG A 114 1.78 -25.39 8.72
C ARG A 114 2.10 -25.32 10.22
N SER A 115 2.83 -24.31 10.70
CA SER A 115 3.33 -24.27 12.08
C SER A 115 2.50 -23.44 13.07
N VAL A 116 1.52 -22.65 12.62
CA VAL A 116 0.91 -21.60 13.49
C VAL A 116 -0.40 -22.05 14.16
N PHE A 117 -0.93 -23.24 13.81
CA PHE A 117 -2.16 -23.78 14.40
C PHE A 117 -2.01 -25.26 14.79
N SER A 118 -1.09 -25.56 15.72
CA SER A 118 -1.04 -26.84 16.45
C SER A 118 -1.00 -26.61 17.94
#